data_AF-A0A1F3V814-F1
#
_entry.id   AF-A0A1F3V814-F1
#
_cell.length_a   1.000
_cell.length_b   1.000
_cell.length_c   1.000
_cell.angle_alpha   90.00
_cell.angle_beta   90.00
_cell.angle_gamma   90.00
#
_symmetry.space_group_name_H-M   'P 1'
#
loop_
_entity.id
_entity.type
_entity.pdbx_description
1 polymer ?
#
loop_
_entity_poly.entity_id
_entity_poly.type
_entity_poly.pdbx_seq_one_letter_code
_entity_poly.pdbx_strand_id
1 'polypeptide(L)'
;MTYDQYMSPADFKIEKMNRNESRKLVRKIMTLMPQNVLFSKHALAELENDDLTTTDALNILKSSDSKIIDDGEFEHGSYRYRLETGNIVVVICFSSNGEHLIVVTAWDKRK
;
A
#
# COMPACT_ATOMS: atom_id res chain seq x y z
N MET A 1 10.53 -3.06 -9.45
CA MET A 1 10.03 -2.16 -10.51
C MET A 1 9.48 -0.92 -9.82
N THR A 2 10.02 0.26 -10.11
CA THR A 2 9.71 1.52 -9.40
C THR A 2 8.53 2.24 -10.05
N TYR A 3 7.59 2.70 -9.24
CA TYR A 3 6.27 3.23 -9.67
C TYR A 3 6.30 4.62 -10.34
N ASP A 4 7.22 5.51 -9.95
CA ASP A 4 7.18 6.93 -10.36
C ASP A 4 7.44 7.21 -11.85
N GLN A 5 7.71 6.20 -12.67
CA GLN A 5 8.05 6.38 -14.09
C GLN A 5 6.94 5.99 -15.07
N TYR A 6 5.82 5.37 -14.64
CA TYR A 6 4.87 4.74 -15.56
C TYR A 6 3.37 4.94 -15.28
N MET A 7 2.98 5.71 -14.25
CA MET A 7 1.56 5.96 -13.95
C MET A 7 1.26 7.46 -13.81
N SER A 8 0.26 7.93 -14.54
CA SER A 8 -0.38 9.24 -14.44
C SER A 8 -1.39 9.26 -13.29
N PRO A 9 -1.76 10.41 -12.71
CA PRO A 9 -2.87 10.49 -11.75
C PRO A 9 -4.18 9.82 -12.20
N ALA A 10 -4.43 9.74 -13.52
CA ALA A 10 -5.58 9.04 -14.10
C ALA A 10 -5.53 7.51 -13.90
N ASP A 11 -4.37 6.96 -13.59
CA ASP A 11 -4.16 5.54 -13.38
C ASP A 11 -4.48 5.10 -11.96
N PHE A 12 -4.94 6.01 -11.08
CA PHE A 12 -5.31 5.70 -9.70
C PHE A 12 -6.80 5.60 -9.47
N LYS A 13 -7.15 4.79 -8.48
CA LYS A 13 -8.52 4.70 -8.01
C LYS A 13 -8.90 5.98 -7.28
N ILE A 14 -9.84 6.71 -7.88
CA ILE A 14 -10.40 7.95 -7.36
C ILE A 14 -11.72 7.76 -6.61
N GLU A 15 -12.23 6.53 -6.52
CA GLU A 15 -13.39 6.20 -5.70
C GLU A 15 -12.95 5.79 -4.30
N LYS A 16 -13.50 6.45 -3.28
CA LYS A 16 -13.23 6.13 -1.88
C LYS A 16 -13.79 4.75 -1.55
N MET A 17 -12.95 3.89 -0.99
CA MET A 17 -13.39 2.65 -0.35
C MET A 17 -13.39 2.84 1.16
N ASN A 18 -14.28 2.14 1.86
CA ASN A 18 -14.16 2.04 3.31
C ASN A 18 -13.03 1.07 3.70
N ARG A 19 -12.68 1.05 4.99
CA ARG A 19 -11.62 0.16 5.52
C ARG A 19 -11.81 -1.33 5.22
N ASN A 20 -13.04 -1.82 5.15
CA ASN A 20 -13.32 -3.25 4.93
C ASN A 20 -13.18 -3.62 3.45
N GLU A 21 -13.71 -2.79 2.57
CA GLU A 21 -13.59 -2.92 1.11
C GLU A 21 -12.13 -2.88 0.67
N SER A 22 -11.38 -1.88 1.16
CA SER A 22 -9.95 -1.76 0.88
C SER A 22 -9.18 -2.97 1.40
N ARG A 23 -9.45 -3.46 2.64
CA ARG A 23 -8.77 -4.66 3.17
C ARG A 23 -9.10 -5.91 2.36
N LYS A 24 -10.34 -6.05 1.91
CA LYS A 24 -10.77 -7.16 1.04
C LYS A 24 -10.03 -7.11 -0.30
N LEU A 25 -9.84 -5.93 -0.87
CA LEU A 25 -9.08 -5.76 -2.12
C LEU A 25 -7.59 -6.08 -1.93
N VAL A 26 -6.96 -5.61 -0.84
CA VAL A 26 -5.59 -5.99 -0.50
C VAL A 26 -5.46 -7.51 -0.48
N ARG A 27 -6.32 -8.21 0.28
CA ARG A 27 -6.29 -9.68 0.35
C ARG A 27 -6.45 -10.33 -1.03
N LYS A 28 -7.40 -9.84 -1.84
CA LYS A 28 -7.62 -10.33 -3.21
C LYS A 28 -6.35 -10.23 -4.06
N ILE A 29 -5.70 -9.06 -4.06
CA ILE A 29 -4.47 -8.83 -4.84
C ILE A 29 -3.34 -9.73 -4.30
N MET A 30 -3.12 -9.74 -2.99
CA MET A 30 -2.06 -10.55 -2.38
C MET A 30 -2.21 -12.05 -2.62
N THR A 31 -3.44 -12.56 -2.74
CA THR A 31 -3.72 -13.99 -2.96
C THR A 31 -3.72 -14.37 -4.44
N LEU A 32 -4.32 -13.56 -5.32
CA LEU A 32 -4.55 -13.93 -6.72
C LEU A 32 -3.47 -13.39 -7.66
N MET A 33 -2.87 -12.24 -7.33
CA MET A 33 -1.98 -11.49 -8.21
C MET A 33 -0.85 -10.82 -7.40
N PRO A 34 -0.03 -11.59 -6.64
CA PRO A 34 1.02 -11.01 -5.79
C PRO A 34 2.06 -10.21 -6.58
N GLN A 35 2.24 -10.50 -7.87
CA GLN A 35 3.10 -9.75 -8.78
C GLN A 35 2.59 -8.33 -9.09
N ASN A 36 1.33 -8.03 -8.80
CA ASN A 36 0.73 -6.71 -9.02
C ASN A 36 0.96 -5.75 -7.83
N VAL A 37 1.83 -6.12 -6.88
CA VAL A 37 2.28 -5.23 -5.82
C VAL A 37 3.50 -4.47 -6.27
N LEU A 38 3.38 -3.15 -6.32
CA LEU A 38 4.43 -2.22 -6.74
C LEU A 38 4.88 -1.35 -5.56
N PHE A 39 6.11 -0.83 -5.65
CA PHE A 39 6.69 0.07 -4.65
C PHE A 39 7.09 1.39 -5.32
N SER A 40 6.74 2.51 -4.69
CA SER A 40 7.28 3.83 -5.06
C SER A 40 8.76 3.93 -4.71
N LYS A 41 9.48 4.87 -5.35
CA LYS A 41 10.88 5.12 -4.97
C LYS A 41 10.97 5.60 -3.53
N HIS A 42 10.01 6.43 -3.11
CA HIS A 42 9.91 6.92 -1.75
C HIS A 42 9.73 5.76 -0.76
N ALA A 43 8.81 4.81 -1.01
CA ALA A 43 8.62 3.66 -0.15
C ALA A 43 9.88 2.80 0.00
N LEU A 44 10.65 2.62 -1.07
CA LEU A 44 11.91 1.88 -0.99
C LEU A 44 12.94 2.60 -0.12
N ALA A 45 13.03 3.93 -0.23
CA ALA A 45 13.92 4.74 0.60
C ALA A 45 13.52 4.72 2.08
N GLU A 46 12.23 4.86 2.39
CA GLU A 46 11.75 4.83 3.78
C GLU A 46 11.94 3.46 4.42
N LEU A 47 11.69 2.37 3.68
CA LEU A 47 11.99 1.02 4.15
C LEU A 47 13.49 0.88 4.49
N GLU A 48 14.38 1.33 3.60
CA GLU A 48 15.82 1.28 3.83
C GLU A 48 16.26 2.11 5.04
N ASN A 49 15.74 3.33 5.20
CA ASN A 49 16.00 4.20 6.37
C ASN A 49 15.62 3.51 7.70
N ASP A 50 14.57 2.68 7.66
CA ASP A 50 14.05 1.97 8.83
C ASP A 50 14.63 0.57 9.02
N ASP A 51 15.66 0.18 8.26
CA ASP A 51 16.22 -1.18 8.23
C ASP A 51 15.17 -2.27 7.90
N LEU A 52 14.16 -1.90 7.12
CA LEU A 52 13.09 -2.76 6.63
C LEU A 52 13.32 -3.16 5.17
N THR A 53 12.72 -4.27 4.77
CA THR A 53 12.76 -4.76 3.38
C THR A 53 11.39 -4.71 2.71
N THR A 54 11.36 -4.82 1.39
CA THR A 54 10.09 -5.01 0.65
C THR A 54 9.35 -6.28 1.11
N THR A 55 10.07 -7.30 1.58
CA THR A 55 9.48 -8.53 2.13
C THR A 55 8.69 -8.24 3.40
N ASP A 56 9.18 -7.35 4.27
CA ASP A 56 8.47 -6.94 5.48
C ASP A 56 7.15 -6.23 5.15
N ALA A 57 7.19 -5.31 4.18
CA ALA A 57 5.99 -4.67 3.66
C ALA A 57 4.98 -5.69 3.09
N LEU A 58 5.44 -6.65 2.27
CA LEU A 58 4.59 -7.71 1.72
C LEU A 58 3.99 -8.60 2.82
N ASN A 59 4.74 -8.89 3.88
CA ASN A 59 4.27 -9.65 5.03
C ASN A 59 3.15 -8.91 5.77
N ILE A 60 3.25 -7.58 5.91
CA ILE A 60 2.20 -6.76 6.50
C ILE A 60 0.93 -6.78 5.65
N LEU A 61 1.05 -6.67 4.33
CA LEU A 61 -0.10 -6.76 3.42
C LEU A 61 -0.85 -8.10 3.58
N LYS A 62 -0.12 -9.19 3.81
CA LYS A 62 -0.68 -10.55 4.00
C LYS A 62 -1.19 -10.82 5.43
N SER A 63 -0.57 -10.22 6.44
CA SER A 63 -0.79 -10.55 7.85
C SER A 63 -2.27 -10.45 8.27
N SER A 64 -2.74 -11.45 9.02
CA SER A 64 -4.07 -11.40 9.65
C SER A 64 -4.18 -10.29 10.69
N ASP A 65 -3.05 -9.92 11.28
CA ASP A 65 -2.97 -8.98 12.40
C ASP A 65 -2.88 -7.54 11.91
N SER A 66 -2.68 -7.34 10.60
CA SER A 66 -2.68 -6.01 9.99
C SER A 66 -4.10 -5.52 9.70
N LYS A 67 -4.34 -4.26 10.03
CA LYS A 67 -5.66 -3.62 9.89
C LYS A 67 -5.54 -2.32 9.12
N ILE A 68 -6.58 -2.00 8.36
CA ILE A 68 -6.76 -0.65 7.82
C ILE A 68 -7.47 0.14 8.92
N ILE A 69 -6.79 1.16 9.43
CA ILE A 69 -7.22 1.89 10.63
C ILE A 69 -8.42 2.78 10.30
N ASP A 70 -8.28 3.59 9.26
CA ASP A 70 -9.27 4.57 8.82
C ASP A 70 -9.69 4.36 7.37
N ASP A 71 -10.78 5.02 6.98
CA ASP A 71 -11.16 5.09 5.58
C ASP A 71 -10.14 5.89 4.76
N GLY A 72 -10.15 5.71 3.43
CA GLY A 72 -9.16 6.32 2.56
C GLY A 72 -9.07 7.84 2.68
N GLU A 73 -7.85 8.36 2.76
CA GLU A 73 -7.51 9.78 2.73
C GLU A 73 -7.17 10.18 1.28
N PHE A 74 -7.77 11.25 0.75
CA PHE A 74 -7.49 11.68 -0.62
C PHE A 74 -6.23 12.53 -0.66
N GLU A 75 -5.19 12.02 -1.32
CA GLU A 75 -3.89 12.66 -1.36
C GLU A 75 -3.21 12.44 -2.72
N HIS A 76 -2.76 13.54 -3.33
CA HIS A 76 -2.01 13.55 -4.59
C HIS A 76 -2.74 12.79 -5.73
N GLY A 77 -4.06 12.94 -5.81
CA GLY A 77 -4.88 12.35 -6.88
C GLY A 77 -5.33 10.90 -6.66
N SER A 78 -5.12 10.34 -5.46
CA SER A 78 -5.53 8.98 -5.13
C SER A 78 -6.03 8.88 -3.69
N TYR A 79 -6.90 7.90 -3.42
CA TYR A 79 -7.18 7.52 -2.04
C TYR A 79 -6.08 6.62 -1.48
N ARG A 80 -5.51 7.02 -0.35
CA ARG A 80 -4.47 6.30 0.39
C ARG A 80 -5.04 5.63 1.62
N TYR A 81 -4.56 4.44 1.91
CA TYR A 81 -5.02 3.60 3.02
C TYR A 81 -3.82 3.20 3.87
N ARG A 82 -3.91 3.40 5.19
CA ARG A 82 -2.88 2.98 6.13
C ARG A 82 -3.18 1.59 6.62
N LEU A 83 -2.31 0.65 6.29
CA LEU A 83 -2.34 -0.71 6.80
C LEU A 83 -1.27 -0.85 7.87
N GLU A 84 -1.68 -1.20 9.08
CA GLU A 84 -0.79 -1.16 10.24
C GLU A 84 -0.76 -2.47 11.00
N THR A 85 0.41 -2.78 11.54
CA THR A 85 0.60 -3.70 12.65
C THR A 85 0.95 -2.91 13.93
N GLY A 86 1.27 -3.61 15.02
CA GLY A 86 1.78 -2.97 16.23
C GLY A 86 3.06 -2.16 16.00
N ASN A 87 3.90 -2.56 15.03
CA ASN A 87 5.23 -1.99 14.85
C ASN A 87 5.43 -1.30 13.50
N ILE A 88 4.75 -1.70 12.43
CA ILE A 88 5.05 -1.17 11.09
C ILE A 88 3.77 -0.65 10.44
N VAL A 89 3.88 0.48 9.73
CA VAL A 89 2.84 1.07 8.89
C VAL A 89 3.23 0.93 7.43
N VAL A 90 2.25 0.59 6.58
CA VAL A 90 2.37 0.62 5.13
C VAL A 90 1.22 1.45 4.59
N VAL A 91 1.54 2.48 3.81
CA VAL A 91 0.54 3.30 3.12
C VAL A 91 0.43 2.82 1.68
N ILE A 92 -0.81 2.53 1.27
CA ILE A 92 -1.09 1.98 -0.05
C ILE A 92 -2.09 2.83 -0.82
N CYS A 93 -2.02 2.75 -2.14
CA CYS A 93 -3.11 3.12 -3.04
C CYS A 93 -3.36 2.00 -4.06
N PHE A 94 -4.42 2.15 -4.86
CA PHE A 94 -4.79 1.19 -5.89
C PHE A 94 -4.80 1.84 -7.27
N SER A 95 -4.47 1.07 -8.30
CA SER A 95 -4.73 1.49 -9.68
C SER A 95 -6.23 1.68 -9.91
N SER A 96 -6.60 2.48 -10.91
CA SER A 96 -7.98 2.84 -11.26
C SER A 96 -8.85 1.61 -11.46
N ASN A 97 -8.33 0.58 -12.13
CA ASN A 97 -9.00 -0.70 -12.36
C ASN A 97 -8.97 -1.66 -11.15
N GLY A 98 -8.25 -1.33 -10.07
CA GLY A 98 -8.11 -2.15 -8.86
C GLY A 98 -7.28 -3.41 -9.03
N GLU A 99 -6.47 -3.54 -10.09
CA GLU A 99 -5.62 -4.70 -10.34
C GLU A 99 -4.25 -4.57 -9.68
N HIS A 100 -3.73 -3.36 -9.49
CA HIS A 100 -2.45 -3.10 -8.86
C HIS A 100 -2.63 -2.45 -7.48
N LEU A 101 -1.78 -2.88 -6.55
CA LEU A 101 -1.60 -2.26 -5.24
C LEU A 101 -0.22 -1.61 -5.23
N ILE A 102 -0.18 -0.34 -4.84
CA ILE A 102 1.07 0.40 -4.79
C ILE A 102 1.36 0.79 -3.35
N VAL A 103 2.51 0.38 -2.85
CA VAL A 103 3.07 0.88 -1.59
C VAL A 103 3.67 2.26 -1.86
N VAL A 104 3.05 3.28 -1.27
CA VAL A 104 3.41 4.69 -1.44
C VAL A 104 4.51 5.08 -0.47
N THR A 105 4.42 4.61 0.77
CA THR A 105 5.43 4.78 1.83
C THR A 105 5.23 3.71 2.91
N ALA A 106 6.23 3.50 3.76
CA ALA A 106 6.17 2.59 4.90
C ALA A 106 7.18 3.03 5.97
N TRP A 107 6.90 2.77 7.24
CA TRP A 107 7.82 3.09 8.34
C TRP A 107 7.64 2.17 9.56
N ASP A 108 8.68 2.03 10.37
CA ASP A 108 8.67 1.39 11.70
C ASP A 108 8.30 2.41 12.77
N LYS A 109 7.22 2.16 13.52
CA LYS A 109 6.72 3.00 14.61
C LYS A 109 7.66 3.07 15.83
N ARG A 110 8.70 2.23 15.86
CA ARG A 110 9.65 2.13 16.98
C ARG A 110 10.88 3.01 16.81
N LYS A 111 11.09 3.59 15.62
CA LYS A 111 12.11 4.59 15.33
C LYS A 111 11.54 6.01 15.50
#